data_AF-A0AAD7CJ71-F1
#
_entry.id   AF-A0AAD7CJ71-F1
#
_cell.length_a   1.000
_cell.length_b   1.000
_cell.length_c   1.000
_cell.angle_alpha   90.00
_cell.angle_beta   90.00
_cell.angle_gamma   90.00
#
_symmetry.space_group_name_H-M   'P 1'
#
loop_
_entity.id
_entity.type
_entity.pdbx_description
1 polymer ?
#
loop_
_entity_poly.entity_id
_entity_poly.type
_entity_poly.pdbx_seq_one_letter_code
_entity_poly.pdbx_strand_id
1 'polypeptide(L)'
;MFTLAYNQSPRDRYISALSRVREAEIEYSSYLAEKARTRIRQFEAQVAYALEQERLEQKRREERANELGRHVLHAAVLALHARSSSQVGVLPQTRSRTVINERMNQRPAALERKQRVEPRRPQDQDSHALAVRDALKHRLTSEHNVEVHDTIRSILSRLPEAQSSKREITLIAVKKVERRAQQLASKFVFPLELDFAGKTAPAPADLPHTPRNAPVRGYAHALNGLLVQLDAIESRGDAVVRRQRAKVALAVERELESLDKIVEGRWKLQEGKPRAKIQPEAEKETREIGNVETPETTSSSQTETAEGSKSTEQAPVAVPDEDEADIIEAEEEEAWFQV
;
A
#
# COMPACT_ATOMS: atom_id res chain seq x y z
N MET A 1 -27.28 -21.23 -57.40
CA MET A 1 -27.53 -19.79 -57.15
C MET A 1 -26.27 -19.17 -56.56
N PHE A 2 -25.26 -18.88 -57.40
CA PHE A 2 -24.08 -18.11 -57.01
C PHE A 2 -24.34 -16.66 -57.38
N THR A 3 -24.76 -15.90 -56.38
CA THR A 3 -25.19 -14.51 -56.46
C THR A 3 -24.00 -13.57 -56.65
N LEU A 4 -24.02 -12.80 -57.74
CA LEU A 4 -23.90 -11.33 -57.83
C LEU A 4 -22.88 -10.56 -56.95
N ALA A 5 -21.86 -11.17 -56.35
CA ALA A 5 -20.83 -10.45 -55.57
C ALA A 5 -19.77 -9.74 -56.43
N TYR A 6 -19.80 -9.91 -57.75
CA TYR A 6 -18.69 -9.52 -58.63
C TYR A 6 -18.69 -8.05 -59.08
N ASN A 7 -19.75 -7.27 -58.81
CA ASN A 7 -19.84 -5.88 -59.25
C ASN A 7 -19.71 -4.83 -58.13
N GLN A 8 -19.33 -5.22 -56.91
CA GLN A 8 -19.04 -4.23 -55.87
C GLN A 8 -17.71 -3.53 -56.16
N SER A 9 -17.74 -2.19 -56.11
CA SER A 9 -16.53 -1.37 -56.21
C SER A 9 -15.52 -1.80 -55.13
N PRO A 10 -14.20 -1.79 -55.40
CA PRO A 10 -13.18 -2.04 -54.37
C PRO A 10 -13.37 -1.20 -53.11
N ARG A 11 -13.88 0.04 -53.26
CA ARG A 11 -14.24 0.92 -52.15
C ARG A 11 -15.33 0.33 -51.25
N ASP A 12 -16.38 -0.25 -51.83
CA ASP A 12 -17.49 -0.82 -51.06
C ASP A 12 -17.06 -2.08 -50.31
N ARG A 13 -16.18 -2.89 -50.91
CA ARG A 13 -15.57 -4.04 -50.24
C ARG A 13 -14.74 -3.62 -49.03
N TYR A 14 -13.95 -2.55 -49.17
CA TYR A 14 -13.17 -2.00 -48.07
C TYR A 14 -14.05 -1.45 -46.94
N ILE A 15 -15.11 -0.70 -47.27
CA ILE A 15 -16.05 -0.18 -46.28
C ILE A 15 -16.76 -1.34 -45.56
N SER A 16 -17.21 -2.37 -46.29
CA SER A 16 -17.84 -3.55 -45.68
C SER A 16 -16.87 -4.32 -44.77
N ALA A 17 -15.60 -4.45 -45.15
CA ALA A 17 -14.58 -5.07 -44.31
C ALA A 17 -14.35 -4.28 -43.01
N LEU A 18 -14.25 -2.94 -43.09
CA LEU A 18 -14.13 -2.09 -41.90
C LEU A 18 -15.33 -2.19 -40.97
N SER A 19 -16.56 -2.26 -41.52
CA SER A 19 -17.75 -2.47 -40.69
C SER A 19 -17.70 -3.78 -39.93
N ARG A 20 -17.27 -4.88 -40.57
CA ARG A 20 -17.12 -6.19 -39.90
C ARG A 20 -16.06 -6.17 -38.80
N VAL A 21 -14.95 -5.48 -39.01
CA VAL A 21 -13.91 -5.33 -37.97
C VAL A 21 -14.46 -4.56 -36.77
N ARG A 22 -15.18 -3.45 -36.99
CA ARG A 22 -15.81 -2.69 -35.90
C ARG A 22 -16.88 -3.50 -35.16
N GLU A 23 -17.69 -4.26 -35.87
CA GLU A 23 -18.67 -5.17 -35.26
C GLU A 23 -17.97 -6.20 -34.38
N ALA A 24 -16.90 -6.83 -34.87
CA ALA A 24 -16.10 -7.78 -34.09
C ALA A 24 -15.45 -7.14 -32.85
N GLU A 25 -14.96 -5.89 -32.96
CA GLU A 25 -14.42 -5.14 -31.81
C GLU A 25 -15.49 -4.87 -30.74
N ILE A 26 -16.70 -4.50 -31.17
CA ILE A 26 -17.85 -4.28 -30.27
C ILE A 26 -18.23 -5.59 -29.57
N GLU A 27 -18.33 -6.70 -30.32
CA GLU A 27 -18.62 -8.01 -29.75
C GLU A 27 -17.57 -8.45 -28.73
N TYR A 28 -16.27 -8.28 -29.06
CA TYR A 28 -15.18 -8.63 -28.17
C TYR A 28 -15.17 -7.79 -26.88
N SER A 29 -15.39 -6.48 -26.99
CA SER A 29 -15.49 -5.59 -25.82
C SER A 29 -16.70 -5.94 -24.94
N SER A 30 -17.84 -6.29 -25.53
CA SER A 30 -19.04 -6.75 -24.82
C SER A 30 -18.76 -8.06 -24.06
N TYR A 31 -18.09 -9.02 -24.71
CA TYR A 31 -17.68 -10.27 -24.09
C TYR A 31 -16.76 -10.05 -22.87
N LEU A 32 -15.76 -9.17 -22.99
CA LEU A 32 -14.87 -8.83 -21.87
C LEU A 32 -15.63 -8.18 -20.71
N ALA A 33 -16.57 -7.27 -21.02
CA ALA A 33 -17.42 -6.64 -20.02
C ALA A 33 -18.31 -7.67 -19.29
N GLU A 34 -18.87 -8.63 -20.01
CA GLU A 34 -19.65 -9.72 -19.42
C GLU A 34 -18.77 -10.62 -18.52
N LYS A 35 -17.57 -10.98 -18.98
CA LYS A 35 -16.59 -11.75 -18.19
C LYS A 35 -16.14 -11.00 -16.92
N ALA A 36 -16.01 -9.68 -16.98
CA ALA A 36 -15.74 -8.88 -15.80
C ALA A 36 -16.93 -8.89 -14.82
N ARG A 37 -18.17 -8.76 -15.32
CA ARG A 37 -19.38 -8.82 -14.50
C ARG A 37 -19.55 -10.17 -13.80
N THR A 38 -19.25 -11.29 -14.47
CA THR A 38 -19.33 -12.62 -13.85
C THR A 38 -18.30 -12.79 -12.73
N ARG A 39 -17.06 -12.33 -12.93
CA ARG A 39 -16.03 -12.31 -11.87
C ARG A 39 -16.45 -11.46 -10.67
N ILE A 40 -17.01 -10.28 -10.91
CA ILE A 40 -17.53 -9.40 -9.83
C ILE A 40 -18.63 -10.12 -9.05
N ARG A 41 -19.61 -10.72 -9.71
CA ARG A 41 -20.69 -11.47 -9.05
C ARG A 41 -20.16 -12.65 -8.22
N GLN A 42 -19.15 -13.37 -8.71
CA GLN A 42 -18.53 -14.47 -7.96
C GLN A 42 -17.83 -13.96 -6.70
N PHE A 43 -17.10 -12.86 -6.79
CA PHE A 43 -16.46 -12.24 -5.63
C PHE A 43 -17.49 -11.73 -4.61
N GLU A 44 -18.55 -11.07 -5.07
CA GLU A 44 -19.66 -10.62 -4.21
C GLU A 44 -20.33 -11.81 -3.50
N ALA A 45 -20.57 -12.91 -4.19
CA ALA A 45 -21.14 -14.12 -3.60
C ALA A 45 -20.21 -14.74 -2.54
N GLN A 46 -18.90 -14.76 -2.78
CA GLN A 46 -17.92 -15.23 -1.79
C GLN A 46 -17.88 -14.35 -0.54
N VAL A 47 -17.89 -13.03 -0.71
CA VAL A 47 -17.94 -12.07 0.41
C VAL A 47 -19.23 -12.22 1.21
N ALA A 48 -20.38 -12.37 0.52
CA ALA A 48 -21.67 -12.58 1.18
C ALA A 48 -21.68 -13.87 2.00
N TYR A 49 -21.15 -14.97 1.45
CA TYR A 49 -21.02 -16.23 2.16
C TYR A 49 -20.11 -16.12 3.40
N ALA A 50 -18.96 -15.46 3.27
CA ALA A 50 -18.05 -15.24 4.40
C ALA A 50 -18.71 -14.44 5.54
N LEU A 51 -19.46 -13.38 5.19
CA LEU A 51 -20.20 -12.58 6.16
C LEU A 51 -21.30 -13.39 6.87
N GLU A 52 -21.97 -14.29 6.13
CA GLU A 52 -22.96 -15.19 6.71
C GLU A 52 -22.33 -16.19 7.70
N GLN A 53 -21.15 -16.74 7.36
CA GLN A 53 -20.38 -17.59 8.28
C GLN A 53 -20.01 -16.84 9.57
N GLU A 54 -19.52 -15.61 9.45
CA GLU A 54 -19.18 -14.79 10.62
C GLU A 54 -20.40 -14.53 11.51
N ARG A 55 -21.58 -14.23 10.93
CA ARG A 55 -22.83 -14.07 11.69
C ARG A 55 -23.24 -15.34 12.42
N LEU A 56 -23.10 -16.51 11.78
CA LEU A 56 -23.39 -17.80 12.42
C LEU A 56 -22.41 -18.10 13.55
N GLU A 57 -21.13 -17.76 13.39
CA GLU A 57 -20.13 -17.89 14.46
C GLU A 57 -20.42 -16.94 15.64
N GLN A 58 -20.78 -15.69 15.36
CA GLN A 58 -21.18 -14.73 16.39
C GLN A 58 -22.38 -15.27 17.19
N LYS A 59 -23.41 -15.77 16.51
CA LYS A 59 -24.56 -16.39 17.16
C LYS A 59 -24.16 -17.58 18.02
N ARG A 60 -23.27 -18.46 17.54
CA ARG A 60 -22.74 -19.57 18.33
C ARG A 60 -21.94 -19.10 19.56
N ARG A 61 -21.18 -18.00 19.44
CA ARG A 61 -20.45 -17.41 20.57
C ARG A 61 -21.41 -16.85 21.62
N GLU A 62 -22.47 -16.18 21.19
CA GLU A 62 -23.52 -15.67 22.07
C GLU A 62 -24.26 -16.81 22.79
N GLU A 63 -24.63 -17.88 22.08
CA GLU A 63 -25.26 -19.07 22.68
C GLU A 63 -24.36 -19.71 23.75
N ARG A 64 -23.06 -19.88 23.48
CA ARG A 64 -22.09 -20.38 24.47
C ARG A 64 -21.94 -19.44 25.67
N ALA A 65 -21.90 -18.12 25.44
CA ALA A 65 -21.82 -17.15 26.52
C ALA A 65 -23.07 -17.19 27.42
N ASN A 66 -24.25 -17.33 26.81
CA ASN A 66 -25.52 -17.48 27.52
C ASN A 66 -25.57 -18.80 28.32
N GLU A 67 -25.08 -19.90 27.76
CA GLU A 67 -24.99 -21.20 28.44
C GLU A 67 -24.05 -21.15 29.65
N LEU A 68 -22.86 -20.56 29.48
CA LEU A 68 -21.93 -20.32 30.60
C LEU A 68 -22.56 -19.42 31.68
N GLY A 69 -23.27 -18.37 31.28
CA GLY A 69 -24.02 -17.51 32.20
C GLY A 69 -25.05 -18.30 33.02
N ARG A 70 -25.80 -19.21 32.37
CA ARG A 70 -26.74 -20.11 33.06
C ARG A 70 -26.04 -21.05 34.05
N HIS A 71 -24.92 -21.65 33.66
CA HIS A 71 -24.15 -22.53 34.55
C HIS A 71 -23.59 -21.79 35.77
N VAL A 72 -23.07 -20.57 35.59
CA VAL A 72 -22.58 -19.73 36.69
C VAL A 72 -23.71 -19.39 37.67
N LEU A 73 -24.88 -19.00 37.16
CA LEU A 73 -26.06 -18.73 38.00
C LEU A 73 -26.51 -19.99 38.75
N HIS A 74 -26.58 -21.14 38.09
CA HIS A 74 -26.94 -22.41 38.73
C HIS A 74 -25.94 -22.80 39.84
N ALA A 75 -24.64 -22.66 39.58
CA ALA A 75 -23.60 -22.92 40.58
C ALA A 75 -23.71 -21.96 41.79
N ALA A 76 -24.00 -20.68 41.55
CA ALA A 76 -24.23 -19.71 42.62
C ALA A 76 -25.45 -20.07 43.48
N VAL A 77 -26.55 -20.51 42.85
CA VAL A 77 -27.75 -20.98 43.56
C VAL A 77 -27.43 -22.20 44.44
N LEU A 78 -26.69 -23.19 43.92
CA LEU A 78 -26.25 -24.34 44.72
C LEU A 78 -25.35 -23.94 45.89
N ALA A 79 -24.42 -23.00 45.69
CA ALA A 79 -23.55 -22.50 46.74
C ALA A 79 -24.33 -21.79 47.87
N LEU A 80 -25.37 -21.02 47.52
CA LEU A 80 -26.26 -20.39 48.50
C LEU A 80 -27.08 -21.42 49.29
N HIS A 81 -27.57 -22.47 48.63
CA HIS A 81 -28.29 -23.56 49.32
C HIS A 81 -27.38 -24.33 50.29
N ALA A 82 -26.14 -24.64 49.88
CA ALA A 82 -25.16 -25.29 50.75
C ALA A 82 -24.83 -24.42 51.98
N ARG A 83 -24.71 -23.10 51.81
CA ARG A 83 -24.46 -22.16 52.90
C ARG A 83 -25.62 -22.10 53.90
N SER A 84 -26.86 -22.11 53.39
CA SER A 84 -28.07 -22.12 54.22
C SER A 84 -28.20 -23.41 55.03
N SER A 85 -27.92 -24.57 54.42
CA SER A 85 -27.97 -25.87 55.10
C SER A 85 -26.92 -26.03 56.19
N SER A 86 -25.78 -25.34 56.11
CA SER A 86 -24.70 -25.41 57.12
C SER A 86 -24.99 -24.61 58.39
N GLN A 87 -26.05 -23.78 58.43
CA GLN A 87 -26.32 -22.89 59.57
C GLN A 87 -27.21 -23.51 60.66
N VAL A 88 -27.73 -24.74 60.44
CA VAL A 88 -28.58 -25.47 61.39
C VAL A 88 -27.88 -26.76 61.80
N GLY A 89 -26.84 -26.64 62.62
CA GLY A 89 -26.04 -27.80 63.03
C GLY A 89 -25.02 -27.46 64.12
N VAL A 90 -25.51 -27.40 65.36
CA VAL A 90 -24.85 -27.80 66.62
C VAL A 90 -23.34 -27.53 66.76
N LEU A 91 -23.03 -26.62 67.67
CA LEU A 91 -21.75 -26.46 68.38
C LEU A 91 -20.98 -27.78 68.57
N PRO A 92 -19.72 -27.88 68.11
CA PRO A 92 -18.75 -28.72 68.79
C PRO A 92 -17.86 -27.85 69.67
N GLN A 93 -17.91 -28.22 70.94
CA GLN A 93 -17.00 -27.78 72.00
C GLN A 93 -15.54 -27.83 71.54
N THR A 94 -14.85 -26.73 71.81
CA THR A 94 -13.40 -26.57 71.80
C THR A 94 -12.72 -27.68 72.58
N ARG A 95 -11.72 -28.36 71.99
CA ARG A 95 -10.60 -28.92 72.76
C ARG A 95 -9.38 -29.26 71.88
N SER A 96 -8.25 -28.66 72.29
CA SER A 96 -6.87 -29.17 72.25
C SER A 96 -6.22 -29.42 70.88
N ARG A 97 -5.15 -28.73 70.47
CA ARG A 97 -3.77 -28.67 71.04
C ARG A 97 -3.14 -30.06 71.24
N THR A 98 -2.27 -30.45 70.30
CA THR A 98 -1.01 -31.25 70.37
C THR A 98 -0.71 -31.71 68.93
N VAL A 99 0.38 -31.33 68.25
CA VAL A 99 1.81 -31.68 68.42
C VAL A 99 2.10 -33.17 68.10
N ILE A 100 2.97 -33.37 67.08
CA ILE A 100 3.93 -34.48 66.84
C ILE A 100 3.50 -35.72 66.02
N ASN A 101 4.36 -35.99 65.01
CA ASN A 101 4.72 -37.25 64.33
C ASN A 101 3.70 -37.94 63.42
N GLU A 102 4.05 -38.79 62.46
CA GLU A 102 5.25 -39.20 61.70
C GLU A 102 4.74 -40.46 60.96
N ARG A 103 5.30 -40.80 59.79
CA ARG A 103 5.10 -42.09 59.08
C ARG A 103 3.67 -42.45 58.64
N MET A 104 3.45 -42.44 57.33
CA MET A 104 3.07 -43.65 56.58
C MET A 104 3.14 -43.39 55.07
N ASN A 105 4.36 -43.51 54.54
CA ASN A 105 4.63 -43.77 53.13
C ASN A 105 4.43 -45.27 52.89
N GLN A 106 3.22 -45.74 52.55
CA GLN A 106 3.06 -47.01 51.82
C GLN A 106 1.79 -47.05 50.95
N ARG A 107 2.03 -47.28 49.65
CA ARG A 107 1.22 -47.99 48.63
C ARG A 107 0.07 -47.26 47.89
N PRO A 108 -0.30 -47.71 46.67
CA PRO A 108 0.47 -48.46 45.66
C PRO A 108 0.43 -47.84 44.25
N ALA A 109 1.35 -48.31 43.43
CA ALA A 109 1.37 -48.16 41.99
C ALA A 109 0.11 -48.71 41.32
N ALA A 110 -0.44 -47.97 40.34
CA ALA A 110 -0.98 -48.50 39.09
C ALA A 110 -1.49 -47.35 38.19
N LEU A 111 -0.93 -47.27 36.97
CA LEU A 111 -1.58 -46.90 35.69
C LEU A 111 -2.44 -45.62 35.70
N GLU A 112 -2.09 -44.50 35.07
CA GLU A 112 -1.70 -44.32 33.68
C GLU A 112 -0.88 -43.02 33.53
N ARG A 113 0.41 -43.13 33.22
CA ARG A 113 1.20 -41.99 32.70
C ARG A 113 0.85 -41.79 31.23
N LYS A 114 -0.20 -41.05 30.93
CA LYS A 114 -0.25 -40.26 29.69
C LYS A 114 0.77 -39.15 29.84
N GLN A 115 1.81 -39.19 29.01
CA GLN A 115 2.84 -38.15 28.89
C GLN A 115 2.17 -36.81 28.56
N ARG A 116 1.79 -36.07 29.60
CA ARG A 116 1.51 -34.64 29.47
C ARG A 116 2.88 -33.97 29.44
N VAL A 117 3.39 -33.81 28.23
CA VAL A 117 4.50 -32.91 27.92
C VAL A 117 4.06 -31.52 28.38
N GLU A 118 4.52 -31.12 29.57
CA GLU A 118 4.46 -29.73 29.97
C GLU A 118 5.22 -28.91 28.92
N PRO A 119 4.60 -27.92 28.26
CA PRO A 119 5.32 -27.02 27.38
C PRO A 119 6.31 -26.23 28.23
N ARG A 120 7.59 -26.58 28.08
CA ARG A 120 8.72 -25.85 28.67
C ARG A 120 8.52 -24.36 28.39
N ARG A 121 8.44 -23.57 29.47
CA ARG A 121 8.39 -22.11 29.37
C ARG A 121 9.59 -21.61 28.55
N PRO A 122 9.38 -20.79 27.52
CA PRO A 122 10.43 -20.34 26.59
C PRO A 122 11.41 -19.28 27.16
N GLN A 123 11.50 -19.08 28.48
CA GLN A 123 12.25 -17.94 29.05
C GLN A 123 13.78 -18.11 29.13
N ASP A 124 14.33 -19.31 28.91
CA ASP A 124 15.80 -19.53 29.00
C ASP A 124 16.55 -19.51 27.65
N GLN A 125 15.84 -19.32 26.52
CA GLN A 125 16.49 -19.33 25.20
C GLN A 125 17.29 -18.05 24.91
N ASP A 126 16.87 -16.91 25.48
CA ASP A 126 17.50 -15.61 25.20
C ASP A 126 18.88 -15.48 25.87
N SER A 127 19.05 -16.07 27.06
CA SER A 127 20.31 -16.07 27.82
C SER A 127 21.43 -16.81 27.10
N HIS A 128 21.09 -17.91 26.42
CA HIS A 128 22.06 -18.74 25.71
C HIS A 128 22.51 -18.09 24.40
N ALA A 129 21.63 -17.35 23.72
CA ALA A 129 21.94 -16.63 22.49
C ALA A 129 22.94 -15.49 22.73
N LEU A 130 22.81 -14.76 23.86
CA LEU A 130 23.75 -13.71 24.26
C LEU A 130 25.16 -14.26 24.55
N ALA A 131 25.25 -15.38 25.28
CA ALA A 131 26.54 -16.00 25.61
C ALA A 131 27.31 -16.49 24.36
N VAL A 132 26.62 -17.08 23.38
CA VAL A 132 27.24 -17.54 22.12
C VAL A 132 27.73 -16.38 21.28
N ARG A 133 26.99 -15.27 21.25
CA ARG A 133 27.37 -14.05 20.53
C ARG A 133 28.64 -13.42 21.10
N ASP A 134 28.76 -13.35 22.43
CA ASP A 134 29.93 -12.77 23.06
C ASP A 134 31.18 -13.67 22.88
N ALA A 135 31.00 -15.00 22.91
CA ALA A 135 32.06 -15.95 22.57
C ALA A 135 32.54 -15.80 21.11
N LEU A 136 31.62 -15.63 20.15
CA LEU A 136 31.97 -15.42 18.74
C LEU A 136 32.67 -14.08 18.49
N LYS A 137 32.24 -13.00 19.17
CA LYS A 137 32.93 -11.70 19.10
C LYS A 137 34.35 -11.77 19.65
N HIS A 138 34.53 -12.49 20.75
CA HIS A 138 35.85 -12.64 21.35
C HIS A 138 36.79 -13.49 20.49
N ARG A 139 36.24 -14.41 19.68
CA ARG A 139 37.00 -15.18 18.70
C ARG A 139 37.38 -14.35 17.47
N LEU A 140 36.50 -13.43 17.07
CA LEU A 140 36.72 -12.47 15.99
C LEU A 140 37.88 -11.51 16.27
N THR A 141 38.17 -11.18 17.53
CA THR A 141 39.31 -10.33 17.90
C THR A 141 40.62 -11.10 18.12
N SER A 142 40.57 -12.44 18.14
CA SER A 142 41.67 -13.33 18.54
C SER A 142 42.32 -14.06 17.36
N GLU A 143 41.54 -14.53 16.37
CA GLU A 143 42.05 -15.36 15.28
C GLU A 143 42.38 -14.54 14.01
N HIS A 144 43.58 -14.72 13.44
CA HIS A 144 44.07 -14.07 12.21
C HIS A 144 43.61 -14.73 10.90
N ASN A 145 42.71 -15.73 10.96
CA ASN A 145 42.32 -16.48 9.78
C ASN A 145 41.14 -15.81 9.06
N VAL A 146 41.40 -15.28 7.87
CA VAL A 146 40.47 -14.41 7.10
C VAL A 146 39.16 -15.15 6.74
N GLU A 147 39.24 -16.43 6.43
CA GLU A 147 38.08 -17.27 6.05
C GLU A 147 37.12 -17.52 7.21
N VAL A 148 37.67 -17.71 8.42
CA VAL A 148 36.87 -17.88 9.64
C VAL A 148 36.19 -16.56 10.01
N HIS A 149 36.87 -15.43 9.78
CA HIS A 149 36.32 -14.08 9.97
C HIS A 149 35.07 -13.84 9.12
N ASP A 150 35.12 -14.19 7.84
CA ASP A 150 33.98 -14.00 6.93
C ASP A 150 32.81 -14.93 7.28
N THR A 151 33.10 -16.16 7.72
CA THR A 151 32.07 -17.11 8.15
C THR A 151 31.39 -16.64 9.45
N ILE A 152 32.16 -16.17 10.44
CA ILE A 152 31.61 -15.61 11.68
C ILE A 152 30.84 -14.32 11.39
N ARG A 153 31.33 -13.45 10.49
CA ARG A 153 30.65 -12.22 10.07
C ARG A 153 29.33 -12.53 9.34
N SER A 154 29.28 -13.59 8.53
CA SER A 154 28.07 -14.12 7.88
C SER A 154 27.05 -14.66 8.90
N ILE A 155 27.50 -15.40 9.92
CA ILE A 155 26.61 -15.93 10.98
C ILE A 155 26.08 -14.79 11.86
N LEU A 156 26.94 -13.86 12.28
CA LEU A 156 26.55 -12.69 13.09
C LEU A 156 25.56 -11.77 12.35
N SER A 157 25.66 -11.68 11.02
CA SER A 157 24.70 -10.93 10.21
C SER A 157 23.36 -11.67 10.03
N ARG A 158 23.30 -12.99 10.24
CA ARG A 158 22.05 -13.78 10.25
C ARG A 158 21.34 -13.79 11.62
N LEU A 159 22.00 -13.35 12.70
CA LEU A 159 21.37 -13.31 14.01
C LEU A 159 20.20 -12.28 14.06
N PRO A 160 19.04 -12.66 14.62
CA PRO A 160 17.81 -11.86 14.58
C PRO A 160 17.94 -10.50 15.28
N GLU A 161 18.84 -10.38 16.24
CA GLU A 161 19.04 -9.17 17.02
C GLU A 161 19.73 -8.05 16.20
N ALA A 162 20.70 -8.41 15.35
CA ALA A 162 21.33 -7.47 14.43
C ALA A 162 20.39 -7.10 13.26
N GLN A 163 19.47 -8.00 12.91
CA GLN A 163 18.39 -7.72 11.96
C GLN A 163 17.33 -6.81 12.56
N SER A 164 17.08 -6.90 13.88
CA SER A 164 16.10 -6.07 14.59
C SER A 164 16.43 -4.58 14.53
N SER A 165 17.68 -4.17 14.78
CA SER A 165 18.06 -2.76 14.73
C SER A 165 18.02 -2.19 13.31
N LYS A 166 18.45 -2.96 12.31
CA LYS A 166 18.35 -2.58 10.89
C LYS A 166 16.89 -2.44 10.45
N ARG A 167 16.04 -3.41 10.83
CA ARG A 167 14.59 -3.35 10.62
C ARG A 167 14.01 -2.09 11.23
N GLU A 168 14.34 -1.78 12.47
CA GLU A 168 13.84 -0.59 13.15
C GLU A 168 14.25 0.70 12.41
N ILE A 169 15.50 0.80 11.96
CA ILE A 169 15.99 1.93 11.15
C ILE A 169 15.17 2.06 9.83
N THR A 170 14.93 0.95 9.13
CA THR A 170 14.14 0.98 7.88
C THR A 170 12.69 1.40 8.15
N LEU A 171 12.06 0.92 9.24
CA LEU A 171 10.72 1.32 9.61
C LEU A 171 10.64 2.81 9.99
N ILE A 172 11.66 3.34 10.66
CA ILE A 172 11.76 4.78 10.96
C ILE A 172 11.85 5.58 9.66
N ALA A 173 12.60 5.10 8.66
CA ALA A 173 12.69 5.74 7.35
C ALA A 173 11.33 5.76 6.64
N VAL A 174 10.60 4.64 6.61
CA VAL A 174 9.24 4.58 6.03
C VAL A 174 8.29 5.54 6.76
N LYS A 175 8.30 5.56 8.09
CA LYS A 175 7.49 6.50 8.90
C LYS A 175 7.88 7.97 8.69
N LYS A 176 9.14 8.24 8.33
CA LYS A 176 9.59 9.59 7.98
C LYS A 176 8.98 10.03 6.66
N VAL A 177 8.94 9.15 5.66
CA VAL A 177 8.30 9.42 4.36
C VAL A 177 6.78 9.60 4.55
N GLU A 178 6.14 8.73 5.33
CA GLU A 178 4.71 8.85 5.65
C GLU A 178 4.36 10.21 6.29
N ARG A 179 5.14 10.66 7.28
CA ARG A 179 4.96 11.99 7.89
C ARG A 179 5.16 13.12 6.88
N ARG A 180 6.12 12.97 5.96
CA ARG A 180 6.35 13.97 4.91
C ARG A 180 5.17 14.04 3.93
N ALA A 181 4.58 12.90 3.57
CA ALA A 181 3.35 12.87 2.76
C ALA A 181 2.20 13.60 3.47
N GLN A 182 1.97 13.29 4.75
CA GLN A 182 0.93 13.96 5.56
C GLN A 182 1.16 15.48 5.69
N GLN A 183 2.42 15.91 5.81
CA GLN A 183 2.77 17.33 5.85
C GLN A 183 2.58 18.03 4.50
N LEU A 184 2.85 17.35 3.39
CA LEU A 184 2.58 17.91 2.06
C LEU A 184 1.07 18.05 1.86
N ALA A 185 0.29 17.02 2.20
CA ALA A 185 -1.17 17.04 2.10
C ALA A 185 -1.81 18.15 2.95
N SER A 186 -1.34 18.35 4.19
CA SER A 186 -1.89 19.40 5.07
C SER A 186 -1.50 20.82 4.65
N LYS A 187 -0.36 20.99 3.98
CA LYS A 187 0.10 22.29 3.46
C LYS A 187 -0.47 22.62 2.09
N PHE A 188 -0.91 21.62 1.35
CA PHE A 188 -1.37 21.80 -0.01
C PHE A 188 -2.74 22.48 -0.02
N VAL A 189 -2.84 23.56 -0.78
CA VAL A 189 -4.11 24.27 -1.04
C VAL A 189 -4.34 24.23 -2.54
N PHE A 190 -5.48 23.66 -2.94
CA PHE A 190 -5.83 23.53 -4.35
C PHE A 190 -6.24 24.91 -4.91
N PRO A 191 -5.62 25.41 -6.01
CA PRO A 191 -5.96 26.70 -6.61
C PRO A 191 -7.44 26.76 -7.06
N LEU A 192 -8.10 27.93 -7.03
CA LEU A 192 -9.49 28.03 -7.51
C LEU A 192 -9.62 27.93 -9.04
N GLU A 193 -8.61 28.40 -9.77
CA GLU A 193 -8.55 28.39 -11.23
C GLU A 193 -7.36 27.55 -11.70
N LEU A 194 -7.56 26.76 -12.76
CA LEU A 194 -6.50 26.04 -13.45
C LEU A 194 -6.47 26.47 -14.90
N ASP A 195 -5.27 26.62 -15.44
CA ASP A 195 -5.07 26.88 -16.87
C ASP A 195 -4.86 25.53 -17.56
N PHE A 196 -5.52 25.28 -18.70
CA PHE A 196 -5.35 24.05 -19.47
C PHE A 196 -4.83 24.37 -20.87
N ALA A 197 -3.96 23.52 -21.41
CA ALA A 197 -3.35 23.68 -22.73
C ALA A 197 -4.34 23.31 -23.85
N GLY A 198 -5.33 24.17 -24.10
CA GLY A 198 -6.24 24.08 -25.26
C GLY A 198 -7.24 22.92 -25.23
N LYS A 199 -8.23 22.98 -26.15
CA LYS A 199 -9.35 22.02 -26.27
C LYS A 199 -9.02 20.77 -27.09
N THR A 200 -7.78 20.63 -27.54
CA THR A 200 -7.37 19.57 -28.48
C THR A 200 -6.44 18.55 -27.84
N ALA A 201 -6.10 18.72 -26.55
CA ALA A 201 -5.26 17.77 -25.85
C ALA A 201 -6.07 16.50 -25.52
N PRO A 202 -5.62 15.30 -25.93
CA PRO A 202 -6.20 14.06 -25.46
C PRO A 202 -5.99 13.93 -23.94
N ALA A 203 -6.99 13.46 -23.20
CA ALA A 203 -6.87 13.21 -21.78
C ALA A 203 -5.72 12.23 -21.46
N PRO A 204 -4.93 12.45 -20.40
CA PRO A 204 -5.05 13.49 -19.37
C PRO A 204 -4.55 14.86 -19.88
N ALA A 205 -5.33 15.91 -19.62
CA ALA A 205 -5.02 17.27 -20.04
C ALA A 205 -3.72 17.74 -19.38
N ASP A 206 -2.64 17.82 -20.16
CA ASP A 206 -1.34 18.29 -19.68
C ASP A 206 -1.47 19.71 -19.10
N LEU A 207 -0.95 19.90 -17.88
CA LEU A 207 -1.03 21.18 -17.18
C LEU A 207 0.13 22.06 -17.66
N PRO A 208 -0.14 23.16 -18.38
CA PRO A 208 0.90 24.06 -18.82
C PRO A 208 1.67 24.62 -17.61
N HIS A 209 2.93 24.97 -17.85
CA HIS A 209 3.84 25.57 -16.87
C HIS A 209 3.48 27.04 -16.56
N THR A 210 2.26 27.29 -16.09
CA THR A 210 1.82 28.62 -15.64
C THR A 210 2.03 28.78 -14.13
N PRO A 211 2.21 30.01 -13.62
CA PRO A 211 2.31 30.26 -12.18
C PRO A 211 1.09 29.78 -11.38
N ARG A 212 -0.11 29.77 -11.99
CA ARG A 212 -1.36 29.29 -11.38
C ARG A 212 -1.37 27.77 -11.17
N ASN A 213 -0.79 27.03 -12.11
CA ASN A 213 -0.69 25.57 -12.04
C ASN A 213 0.52 25.10 -11.22
N ALA A 214 1.46 25.99 -10.89
CA ALA A 214 2.68 25.64 -10.17
C ALA A 214 2.44 24.91 -8.84
N PRO A 215 1.46 25.27 -7.98
CA PRO A 215 1.20 24.55 -6.75
C PRO A 215 0.77 23.09 -6.98
N VAL A 216 -0.09 22.85 -7.99
CA VAL A 216 -0.58 21.49 -8.32
C VAL A 216 0.55 20.64 -8.87
N ARG A 217 1.31 21.16 -9.84
CA ARG A 217 2.46 20.45 -10.42
C ARG A 217 3.55 20.19 -9.38
N GLY A 218 3.83 21.17 -8.52
CA GLY A 218 4.79 21.04 -7.43
C GLY A 218 4.38 19.97 -6.42
N TYR A 219 3.09 19.90 -6.07
CA TYR A 219 2.57 18.86 -5.19
C TYR A 219 2.63 17.47 -5.84
N ALA A 220 2.19 17.31 -7.09
CA ALA A 220 2.30 16.05 -7.84
C ALA A 220 3.75 15.57 -7.96
N HIS A 221 4.68 16.46 -8.32
CA HIS A 221 6.11 16.16 -8.35
C HIS A 221 6.65 15.77 -6.97
N ALA A 222 6.20 16.45 -5.91
CA ALA A 222 6.62 16.12 -4.55
C ALA A 222 6.13 14.72 -4.13
N LEU A 223 4.89 14.34 -4.45
CA LEU A 223 4.34 13.01 -4.20
C LEU A 223 5.09 11.93 -4.99
N ASN A 224 5.37 12.13 -6.29
CA ASN A 224 6.20 11.22 -7.08
C ASN A 224 7.61 11.07 -6.48
N GLY A 225 8.19 12.16 -6.00
CA GLY A 225 9.47 12.11 -5.27
C GLY A 225 9.41 11.28 -3.98
N LEU A 226 8.25 11.19 -3.31
CA LEU A 226 8.07 10.31 -2.15
C LEU A 226 7.96 8.84 -2.56
N LEU A 227 7.31 8.53 -3.68
CA LEU A 227 7.26 7.16 -4.22
C LEU A 227 8.67 6.65 -4.55
N VAL A 228 9.47 7.45 -5.26
CA VAL A 228 10.88 7.13 -5.54
C VAL A 228 11.68 6.92 -4.24
N GLN A 229 11.44 7.75 -3.22
CA GLN A 229 12.07 7.58 -1.90
C GLN A 229 11.63 6.29 -1.19
N LEU A 230 10.37 5.88 -1.33
CA LEU A 230 9.89 4.60 -0.77
C LEU A 230 10.54 3.42 -1.46
N ASP A 231 10.63 3.44 -2.78
CA ASP A 231 11.23 2.34 -3.56
C ASP A 231 12.71 2.17 -3.26
N ALA A 232 13.42 3.28 -3.01
CA ALA A 232 14.80 3.26 -2.56
C ALA A 232 15.00 2.62 -1.17
N ILE A 233 13.95 2.48 -0.35
CA ILE A 233 14.04 1.81 0.96
C ILE A 233 14.01 0.30 0.76
N GLU A 234 15.18 -0.32 0.87
CA GLU A 234 15.34 -1.77 0.85
C GLU A 234 14.68 -2.45 2.04
N SER A 235 13.87 -3.47 1.77
CA SER A 235 13.23 -4.28 2.82
C SER A 235 14.07 -5.46 3.32
N ARG A 236 15.10 -5.85 2.57
CA ARG A 236 16.00 -6.99 2.89
C ARG A 236 15.27 -8.29 3.24
N GLY A 237 14.11 -8.50 2.60
CA GLY A 237 13.26 -9.68 2.83
C GLY A 237 12.26 -9.55 3.98
N ASP A 238 12.35 -8.51 4.83
CA ASP A 238 11.43 -8.33 5.95
C ASP A 238 10.00 -8.06 5.45
N ALA A 239 9.08 -8.96 5.78
CA ALA A 239 7.68 -8.89 5.38
C ALA A 239 6.95 -7.68 5.99
N VAL A 240 7.31 -7.27 7.22
CA VAL A 240 6.68 -6.15 7.91
C VAL A 240 7.08 -4.83 7.24
N VAL A 241 8.36 -4.68 6.90
CA VAL A 241 8.86 -3.52 6.17
C VAL A 241 8.20 -3.43 4.79
N ARG A 242 8.10 -4.55 4.05
CA ARG A 242 7.41 -4.59 2.74
C ARG A 242 5.95 -4.18 2.84
N ARG A 243 5.20 -4.72 3.81
CA ARG A 243 3.78 -4.37 4.03
C ARG A 243 3.61 -2.90 4.38
N GLN A 244 4.44 -2.37 5.28
CA GLN A 244 4.35 -0.97 5.67
C GLN A 244 4.70 -0.04 4.49
N ARG A 245 5.75 -0.36 3.73
CA ARG A 245 6.12 0.39 2.52
C ARG A 245 4.99 0.39 1.50
N ALA A 246 4.43 -0.78 1.18
CA ALA A 246 3.31 -0.91 0.25
C ALA A 246 2.08 -0.13 0.71
N LYS A 247 1.76 -0.15 2.01
CA LYS A 247 0.66 0.63 2.57
C LYS A 247 0.85 2.14 2.36
N VAL A 248 2.06 2.66 2.60
CA VAL A 248 2.36 4.08 2.42
C VAL A 248 2.38 4.45 0.93
N ALA A 249 2.97 3.61 0.08
CA ALA A 249 2.98 3.81 -1.37
C ALA A 249 1.55 3.89 -1.93
N LEU A 250 0.69 2.93 -1.59
CA LEU A 250 -0.71 2.92 -1.98
C LEU A 250 -1.48 4.16 -1.51
N ALA A 251 -1.16 4.68 -0.31
CA ALA A 251 -1.77 5.92 0.18
C ALA A 251 -1.34 7.14 -0.64
N VAL A 252 -0.08 7.21 -1.05
CA VAL A 252 0.45 8.29 -1.90
C VAL A 252 -0.10 8.18 -3.33
N GLU A 253 -0.20 6.97 -3.89
CA GLU A 253 -0.81 6.72 -5.21
C GLU A 253 -2.28 7.13 -5.25
N ARG A 254 -3.05 6.80 -4.22
CA ARG A 254 -4.45 7.25 -4.10
C ARG A 254 -4.58 8.77 -4.05
N GLU A 255 -3.64 9.44 -3.41
CA GLU A 255 -3.60 10.91 -3.35
C GLU A 255 -3.31 11.52 -4.73
N LEU A 256 -2.38 10.93 -5.49
CA LEU A 256 -2.12 11.30 -6.89
C LEU A 256 -3.35 11.08 -7.77
N GLU A 257 -4.00 9.92 -7.66
CA GLU A 257 -5.22 9.60 -8.41
C GLU A 257 -6.36 10.57 -8.08
N SER A 258 -6.50 10.95 -6.80
CA SER A 258 -7.48 11.97 -6.36
C SER A 258 -7.19 13.32 -7.01
N LEU A 259 -5.92 13.73 -7.05
CA LEU A 259 -5.49 14.97 -7.71
C LEU A 259 -5.81 14.95 -9.20
N ASP A 260 -5.49 13.85 -9.89
CA ASP A 260 -5.77 13.69 -11.33
C ASP A 260 -7.28 13.73 -11.61
N LYS A 261 -8.11 13.09 -10.78
CA LYS A 261 -9.58 13.16 -10.89
C LYS A 261 -10.12 14.57 -10.71
N ILE A 262 -9.57 15.35 -9.77
CA ILE A 262 -9.99 16.75 -9.55
C ILE A 262 -9.60 17.60 -10.77
N VAL A 263 -8.37 17.43 -11.26
CA VAL A 263 -7.86 18.12 -12.45
C VAL A 263 -8.72 17.81 -13.68
N GLU A 264 -9.00 16.52 -13.92
CA GLU A 264 -9.84 16.06 -15.03
C GLU A 264 -11.28 16.59 -14.90
N GLY A 265 -11.84 16.58 -13.69
CA GLY A 265 -13.17 17.14 -13.43
C GLY A 265 -13.25 18.64 -13.76
N ARG A 266 -12.21 19.41 -13.44
CA ARG A 266 -12.14 20.84 -13.77
C ARG A 266 -11.96 21.09 -15.26
N TRP A 267 -11.15 20.27 -15.92
CA TRP A 267 -11.00 20.31 -17.36
C TRP A 267 -12.34 20.09 -18.07
N LYS A 268 -13.09 19.04 -17.69
CA LYS A 268 -14.43 18.74 -18.21
C LYS A 268 -15.43 19.90 -17.99
N LEU A 269 -15.39 20.53 -16.81
CA LEU A 269 -16.24 21.69 -16.50
C LEU A 269 -15.92 22.92 -17.38
N GLN A 270 -14.64 23.10 -17.74
CA GLN A 270 -14.21 24.20 -18.59
C GLN A 270 -14.55 23.95 -20.06
N GLU A 271 -14.48 22.70 -20.52
CA GLU A 271 -14.92 22.33 -21.88
C GLU A 271 -16.44 22.42 -22.04
N GLY A 272 -17.19 21.97 -21.03
CA GLY A 272 -18.66 21.94 -21.04
C GLY A 272 -19.34 23.29 -20.86
N LYS A 273 -18.63 24.34 -20.44
CA LYS A 273 -19.16 25.72 -20.49
C LYS A 273 -19.06 26.23 -21.93
N PRO A 274 -20.16 26.30 -22.72
CA PRO A 274 -20.14 27.12 -23.91
C PRO A 274 -19.80 28.52 -23.44
N ARG A 275 -18.66 29.04 -23.91
CA ARG A 275 -18.26 30.43 -23.69
C ARG A 275 -19.38 31.26 -24.31
N ALA A 276 -20.38 31.63 -23.52
CA ALA A 276 -21.42 32.55 -23.93
C ALA A 276 -20.65 33.75 -24.48
N LYS A 277 -20.80 34.00 -25.78
CA LYS A 277 -20.19 35.13 -26.45
C LYS A 277 -20.68 36.36 -25.71
N ILE A 278 -19.90 36.86 -24.77
CA ILE A 278 -19.96 38.25 -24.34
C ILE A 278 -19.55 38.99 -25.61
N GLN A 279 -20.54 39.36 -26.41
CA GLN A 279 -20.37 40.39 -27.42
C GLN A 279 -19.84 41.62 -26.67
N PRO A 280 -18.72 42.22 -27.08
CA PRO A 280 -18.45 43.59 -26.69
C PRO A 280 -19.56 44.44 -27.33
N GLU A 281 -20.56 44.81 -26.52
CA GLU A 281 -21.52 45.83 -26.88
C GLU A 281 -20.74 47.11 -27.14
N ALA A 282 -20.93 47.63 -28.34
CA ALA A 282 -20.23 48.78 -28.87
C ALA A 282 -20.61 50.04 -28.08
N GLU A 283 -19.68 50.56 -27.28
CA GLU A 283 -19.66 51.98 -26.95
C GLU A 283 -18.82 52.73 -27.99
N LYS A 284 -19.52 53.35 -28.93
CA LYS A 284 -19.01 54.34 -29.88
C LYS A 284 -18.97 55.71 -29.19
N GLU A 285 -17.83 56.40 -29.37
CA GLU A 285 -17.63 57.86 -29.55
C GLU A 285 -18.33 58.82 -28.57
N THR A 286 -17.69 59.80 -27.92
CA THR A 286 -16.77 60.81 -28.50
C THR A 286 -16.22 61.70 -27.37
N ARG A 287 -14.92 62.04 -27.37
CA ARG A 287 -14.42 63.43 -27.56
C ARG A 287 -12.90 63.53 -27.39
N GLU A 288 -12.30 64.09 -28.44
CA GLU A 288 -10.97 64.68 -28.52
C GLU A 288 -10.74 65.79 -27.48
N ILE A 289 -9.49 65.97 -27.06
CA ILE A 289 -8.60 67.13 -27.35
C ILE A 289 -7.37 67.01 -26.44
N GLY A 290 -6.16 67.23 -26.99
CA GLY A 290 -5.10 67.89 -26.23
C GLY A 290 -3.74 67.20 -26.13
N ASN A 291 -3.00 67.21 -27.23
CA ASN A 291 -1.55 67.37 -27.35
C ASN A 291 -0.84 68.03 -26.13
N VAL A 292 0.18 67.39 -25.53
CA VAL A 292 1.37 68.05 -24.95
C VAL A 292 2.59 67.12 -25.04
N GLU A 293 3.70 67.73 -25.42
CA GLU A 293 5.00 67.21 -25.84
C GLU A 293 5.82 66.47 -24.75
N THR A 294 6.66 65.57 -25.26
CA THR A 294 7.95 65.08 -24.72
C THR A 294 8.86 66.21 -24.18
N PRO A 295 9.76 65.95 -23.19
CA PRO A 295 11.07 65.35 -23.51
C PRO A 295 11.72 64.41 -22.46
N GLU A 296 12.53 63.51 -23.02
CA GLU A 296 13.84 62.98 -22.59
C GLU A 296 14.33 63.10 -21.13
N THR A 297 14.78 61.98 -20.55
CA THR A 297 15.97 61.83 -19.66
C THR A 297 16.19 60.31 -19.48
N THR A 298 17.13 59.66 -20.19
CA THR A 298 18.57 59.50 -19.90
C THR A 298 18.90 58.64 -18.67
N SER A 299 19.85 57.70 -18.88
CA SER A 299 20.66 56.90 -17.94
C SER A 299 20.25 55.41 -17.85
N SER A 300 20.90 54.48 -18.55
CA SER A 300 22.31 54.04 -18.49
C SER A 300 22.71 53.41 -17.15
N SER A 301 22.88 52.08 -17.13
CA SER A 301 24.19 51.46 -16.81
C SER A 301 24.21 49.96 -17.11
N GLN A 302 25.27 49.57 -17.81
CA GLN A 302 25.76 48.22 -18.08
C GLN A 302 26.48 47.62 -16.86
N THR A 303 26.61 46.29 -16.86
CA THR A 303 27.85 45.51 -16.55
C THR A 303 27.52 44.06 -16.96
N GLU A 304 27.99 43.50 -18.08
CA GLU A 304 29.34 42.97 -18.41
C GLU A 304 29.86 41.81 -17.55
N THR A 305 30.60 40.91 -18.23
CA THR A 305 31.41 39.75 -17.79
C THR A 305 30.68 38.46 -17.38
N ALA A 306 30.98 37.24 -17.85
CA ALA A 306 32.07 36.68 -18.66
C ALA A 306 31.57 35.42 -19.40
N GLU A 307 31.83 35.26 -20.69
CA GLU A 307 32.89 34.39 -21.27
C GLU A 307 33.20 33.09 -20.54
N GLY A 308 33.00 31.96 -21.24
CA GLY A 308 33.33 30.62 -20.75
C GLY A 308 33.06 29.53 -21.79
N SER A 309 33.73 29.61 -22.94
CA SER A 309 33.86 28.55 -23.94
C SER A 309 34.29 27.22 -23.31
N LYS A 310 33.61 26.11 -23.65
CA LYS A 310 34.31 24.89 -24.05
C LYS A 310 33.44 23.97 -24.91
N SER A 311 33.76 24.00 -26.20
CA SER A 311 33.47 22.93 -27.15
C SER A 311 34.13 21.63 -26.66
N THR A 312 33.39 20.52 -26.66
CA THR A 312 33.96 19.17 -26.67
C THR A 312 33.13 18.32 -27.62
N GLU A 313 33.61 18.35 -28.85
CA GLU A 313 33.51 17.33 -29.87
C GLU A 313 33.81 15.93 -29.29
N GLN A 314 32.83 15.03 -29.32
CA GLN A 314 33.07 13.59 -29.21
C GLN A 314 32.19 12.83 -30.21
N ALA A 315 32.87 11.89 -30.85
CA ALA A 315 32.58 11.04 -32.00
C ALA A 315 31.22 10.31 -32.05
N PRO A 316 30.81 9.84 -33.26
CA PRO A 316 29.62 9.03 -33.46
C PRO A 316 29.76 7.66 -32.78
N VAL A 317 28.84 7.35 -31.87
CA VAL A 317 28.70 6.02 -31.26
C VAL A 317 27.97 5.13 -32.25
N ALA A 318 28.63 4.02 -32.58
CA ALA A 318 28.14 2.95 -33.42
C ALA A 318 26.83 2.36 -32.88
N VAL A 319 25.89 2.18 -33.80
CA VAL A 319 24.67 1.40 -33.68
C VAL A 319 25.06 -0.06 -33.42
N PRO A 320 24.65 -0.69 -32.30
CA PRO A 320 24.62 -2.14 -32.20
C PRO A 320 23.30 -2.64 -32.76
N ASP A 321 23.42 -3.57 -33.71
CA ASP A 321 22.35 -4.30 -34.37
C ASP A 321 21.34 -4.87 -33.36
N GLU A 322 20.06 -4.58 -33.63
CA GLU A 322 18.92 -5.27 -33.07
C GLU A 322 18.75 -6.60 -33.81
N ASP A 323 19.09 -7.72 -33.18
CA ASP A 323 18.64 -9.04 -33.61
C ASP A 323 18.37 -9.93 -32.38
N GLU A 324 17.25 -10.65 -32.48
CA GLU A 324 16.79 -11.76 -31.62
C GLU A 324 16.10 -11.41 -30.28
N ALA A 325 14.84 -10.98 -30.44
CA ALA A 325 13.80 -11.23 -29.46
C ALA A 325 13.47 -12.74 -29.41
N ASP A 326 14.06 -13.46 -28.45
CA ASP A 326 13.59 -14.78 -28.05
C ASP A 326 12.31 -14.63 -27.20
N ILE A 327 11.23 -15.10 -27.81
CA ILE A 327 9.91 -15.31 -27.21
C ILE A 327 10.02 -16.52 -26.29
N ILE A 328 10.07 -16.31 -24.98
CA ILE A 328 9.81 -17.37 -24.00
C ILE A 328 8.38 -17.20 -23.51
N GLU A 329 7.51 -18.05 -24.05
CA GLU A 329 6.19 -18.39 -23.52
C GLU A 329 6.30 -18.78 -22.04
N ALA A 330 5.71 -17.96 -21.17
CA ALA A 330 5.46 -18.31 -19.78
C ALA A 330 4.06 -18.94 -19.67
N GLU A 331 3.96 -20.22 -20.00
CA GLU A 331 2.92 -21.10 -19.45
C GLU A 331 3.47 -21.71 -18.17
N GLU A 332 3.08 -21.20 -16.99
CA GLU A 332 3.07 -21.94 -15.72
C GLU A 332 2.57 -21.04 -14.58
N GLU A 333 1.26 -20.93 -14.36
CA GLU A 333 0.67 -20.68 -13.03
C GLU A 333 -0.79 -21.20 -12.95
N GLU A 334 -0.97 -22.52 -12.94
CA GLU A 334 -2.19 -23.17 -12.46
C GLU A 334 -1.82 -24.29 -11.46
N ALA A 335 -1.39 -23.91 -10.24
CA ALA A 335 -1.19 -24.91 -9.18
C ALA A 335 -1.24 -24.38 -7.73
N TRP A 336 -1.91 -23.27 -7.44
CA TRP A 336 -2.00 -22.77 -6.06
C TRP A 336 -3.40 -22.31 -5.67
N PHE A 337 -4.37 -23.22 -5.56
CA PHE A 337 -5.47 -23.07 -4.58
C PHE A 337 -6.23 -24.40 -4.38
N GLN A 338 -5.62 -25.33 -3.63
CA GLN A 338 -6.34 -26.35 -2.86
C GLN A 338 -5.64 -26.51 -1.50
N VAL A 339 -6.14 -25.80 -0.48
CA VAL A 339 -6.15 -26.21 0.93
C VAL A 339 -7.40 -25.63 1.58
#